data_AF-A0A6N8BIR0-F1
#
_entry.id   AF-A0A6N8BIR0-F1
#
_cell.length_a   1.000
_cell.length_b   1.000
_cell.length_c   1.000
_cell.angle_alpha   90.00
_cell.angle_beta   90.00
_cell.angle_gamma   90.00
#
_symmetry.space_group_name_H-M   'P 1'
#
loop_
_entity.id
_entity.type
_entity.pdbx_description
1 polymer ?
#
loop_
_entity_poly.entity_id
_entity_poly.type
_entity_poly.pdbx_seq_one_letter_code
_entity_poly.pdbx_strand_id
1 'polypeptide(L)' 'MQVDMYPVLQNRWKLEGNAIKYYGLRNYPHTLQRIIKLSSAEISFLSSLDGKATLKELTELYCKRLV' A
#
# COMPACT_ATOMS: atom_id res chain seq x y z
N MET A 1 -26.29 -3.34 -1.45
CA MET A 1 -25.57 -2.70 -0.33
C MET A 1 -24.14 -2.52 -0.79
N GLN A 2 -23.69 -1.28 -1.01
CA GLN A 2 -22.30 -1.02 -1.38
C GLN A 2 -21.49 -1.07 -0.07
N VAL A 3 -20.52 -1.98 0.01
CA VAL A 3 -19.66 -2.09 1.18
C VAL A 3 -18.50 -1.14 0.97
N ASP A 4 -18.40 -0.13 1.82
CA ASP A 4 -17.28 0.79 1.81
C ASP A 4 -16.02 0.05 2.31
N MET A 5 -15.02 -0.08 1.43
CA MET A 5 -13.72 -0.64 1.77
C MET A 5 -12.81 0.46 2.29
N TYR A 6 -12.34 0.33 3.53
CA TYR A 6 -11.35 1.21 4.15
C TYR A 6 -9.98 0.51 4.11
N PRO A 7 -9.09 0.87 3.17
CA PRO A 7 -7.83 0.17 3.01
C PRO A 7 -6.86 0.51 4.14
N VAL A 8 -6.23 -0.54 4.67
CA VAL A 8 -5.08 -0.46 5.58
C VAL A 8 -3.99 -1.37 5.08
N LEU A 9 -2.74 -0.99 5.36
CA LEU A 9 -1.62 -1.88 5.09
C LEU A 9 -1.69 -3.10 6.01
N GLN A 10 -1.66 -4.29 5.42
CA GLN A 10 -1.65 -5.55 6.17
C GLN A 10 -0.41 -5.62 7.08
N ASN A 11 -0.55 -6.07 8.32
CA ASN A 11 0.50 -6.07 9.36
C ASN A 11 1.84 -6.72 8.98
N ARG A 12 1.84 -7.59 7.95
CA ARG A 12 3.05 -8.25 7.45
C ARG A 12 3.85 -7.40 6.47
N TRP A 13 3.26 -6.32 5.99
CA TRP A 13 3.88 -5.34 5.13
C TRP A 13 4.17 -4.09 5.93
N LYS A 14 5.36 -3.51 5.74
CA LYS A 14 5.74 -2.26 6.39
C LYS A 14 6.44 -1.35 5.40
N LEU A 15 6.04 -0.08 5.41
CA LEU A 15 6.72 0.96 4.67
C LEU A 15 7.98 1.38 5.44
N GLU A 16 9.15 1.27 4.81
CA GLU A 16 10.44 1.63 5.39
C GLU A 16 11.29 2.35 4.35
N GLY A 17 11.52 3.66 4.57
CA GLY A 17 12.21 4.49 3.58
C GLY A 17 11.42 4.55 2.27
N ASN A 18 12.07 4.20 1.16
CA ASN A 18 11.47 4.17 -0.18
C ASN A 18 11.07 2.76 -0.65
N ALA A 19 10.78 1.86 0.29
CA ALA A 19 10.37 0.50 -0.05
C ALA A 19 9.31 -0.02 0.92
N ILE A 20 8.52 -0.98 0.45
CA ILE A 20 7.66 -1.78 1.30
C ILE A 20 8.29 -3.17 1.49
N LYS A 21 8.36 -3.60 2.75
CA LYS A 21 8.99 -4.87 3.14
C LYS A 21 7.97 -5.86 3.68
N TYR A 22 8.07 -7.10 3.23
CA TYR A 22 7.24 -8.22 3.69
C TYR A 22 7.98 -9.09 4.71
N TYR A 23 7.39 -9.23 5.90
CA TYR A 23 7.94 -9.98 7.03
C TYR A 23 7.25 -11.35 7.25
N GLY A 24 6.45 -11.84 6.31
CA GLY A 24 5.67 -13.06 6.49
C GLY A 24 6.34 -14.37 6.05
N LEU A 25 7.51 -14.34 5.40
CA LEU A 25 8.13 -15.56 4.84
C LEU A 25 9.05 -16.23 5.86
N ARG A 26 8.73 -17.47 6.26
CA ARG A 26 9.58 -18.28 7.14
C ARG A 26 10.59 -19.17 6.39
N ASN A 27 10.27 -19.60 5.16
CA ASN A 27 11.11 -20.49 4.34
C ASN A 27 11.44 -19.84 2.99
N TYR A 28 12.51 -19.04 2.90
CA TYR A 28 12.91 -18.40 1.65
C TYR A 28 14.07 -19.15 1.00
N PRO A 29 13.99 -19.45 -0.31
CA PRO A 29 14.91 -18.71 -1.18
C PRO A 29 14.39 -18.20 -2.55
N HIS A 30 13.20 -18.56 -3.08
CA HIS A 30 13.02 -18.45 -4.55
C HIS A 30 11.72 -17.87 -5.15
N THR A 31 10.71 -17.41 -4.40
CA THR A 31 9.41 -17.08 -5.05
C THR A 31 8.77 -15.74 -4.73
N LEU A 32 9.29 -14.93 -3.80
CA LEU A 32 8.67 -13.63 -3.48
C LEU A 32 9.69 -12.54 -3.20
N GLN A 33 9.63 -11.46 -3.98
CA GLN A 33 10.38 -10.25 -3.64
C GLN A 33 9.86 -9.69 -2.31
N ARG A 34 10.67 -9.85 -1.25
CA ARG A 34 10.37 -9.33 0.09
C ARG A 34 10.42 -7.81 0.17
N ILE A 35 11.06 -7.16 -0.79
CA ILE A 35 11.28 -5.72 -0.80
C ILE A 35 10.84 -5.23 -2.17
N ILE A 36 9.86 -4.34 -2.19
CA ILE A 36 9.40 -3.66 -3.39
C ILE A 36 9.80 -2.20 -3.25
N LYS A 37 10.67 -1.72 -4.14
CA LYS A 37 11.06 -0.30 -4.20
C LYS A 37 9.91 0.51 -4.75
N LEU A 38 9.73 1.71 -4.21
CA LEU A 38 8.62 2.59 -4.49
C LEU A 38 9.14 3.96 -4.91
N SER A 39 8.41 4.58 -5.83
CA SER A 39 8.49 6.00 -6.14
C SER A 39 7.92 6.85 -5.00
N SER A 40 8.22 8.14 -5.01
CA SER A 40 7.66 9.11 -4.05
C SER A 40 6.12 9.17 -4.08
N ALA A 41 5.52 9.06 -5.26
CA ALA A 41 4.07 9.04 -5.43
C ALA A 41 3.44 7.79 -4.77
N GLU A 42 4.04 6.61 -4.97
CA GLU A 42 3.56 5.37 -4.36
C GLU A 42 3.72 5.38 -2.84
N ILE A 43 4.81 5.95 -2.31
CA ILE A 43 5.01 6.13 -0.86
C ILE A 43 3.91 7.01 -0.28
N SER A 44 3.59 8.12 -0.95
CA SER A 44 2.51 9.04 -0.53
C SER A 44 1.17 8.32 -0.51
N PHE A 45 0.86 7.56 -1.57
CA PHE A 45 -0.38 6.80 -1.66
C PHE A 45 -0.48 5.74 -0.57
N LEU A 46 0.55 4.90 -0.39
CA LEU A 46 0.57 3.86 0.64
C LEU A 46 0.49 4.44 2.06
N SER A 47 1.09 5.61 2.30
CA SER A 47 1.00 6.30 3.59
C SER A 47 -0.41 6.81 3.90
N SER A 48 -1.26 7.00 2.88
CA SER A 48 -2.67 7.38 3.06
C SER A 48 -3.61 6.20 3.31
N LEU A 49 -3.12 4.95 3.26
CA LEU A 49 -3.90 3.75 3.59
C LEU A 49 -3.94 3.52 5.10
N ASP A 50 -4.56 4.45 5.82
CA ASP A 50 -4.66 4.45 7.29
C ASP A 50 -6.06 4.03 7.80
N GLY A 51 -6.94 3.59 6.90
CA GLY A 51 -8.28 3.12 7.21
C GLY A 51 -9.28 4.24 7.52
N LYS A 52 -8.93 5.52 7.34
CA LYS A 52 -9.85 6.64 7.58
C LYS A 52 -10.66 7.05 6.37
N ALA A 53 -10.12 6.84 5.16
CA ALA A 53 -10.78 7.12 3.90
C ALA A 53 -11.16 5.81 3.19
N THR A 54 -12.22 5.85 2.40
CA THR A 54 -12.63 4.74 1.55
C THR A 54 -11.70 4.61 0.34
N LEU A 55 -11.64 3.41 -0.23
CA LEU A 55 -10.91 3.16 -1.48
C LEU A 55 -11.40 4.09 -2.62
N LYS A 56 -12.71 4.40 -2.63
CA LYS A 56 -13.30 5.30 -3.62
C LYS A 56 -12.76 6.72 -3.48
N GLU A 57 -12.80 7.29 -2.28
CA GLU A 57 -12.29 8.64 -2.00
C GLU A 57 -10.80 8.76 -2.34
N LEU A 58 -10.01 7.75 -1.96
CA LEU A 58 -8.59 7.71 -2.28
C LEU A 58 -8.34 7.62 -3.79
N THR A 59 -9.10 6.80 -4.50
CA THR A 59 -8.98 6.69 -5.97
C THR A 59 -9.33 8.02 -6.63
N GLU A 60 -10.38 8.71 -6.19
CA GLU A 60 -10.73 10.02 -6.72
C GLU A 60 -9.64 11.07 -6.46
N LEU A 61 -9.04 11.08 -5.26
CA LEU A 61 -7.97 12.01 -4.90
C LEU A 61 -6.70 11.81 -5.74
N TYR A 62 -6.28 10.56 -5.95
CA TYR A 62 -5.02 10.26 -6.63
C TYR A 62 -5.16 10.11 -8.15
N CYS A 63 -6.31 9.68 -8.68
CA CYS A 63 -6.56 9.64 -10.13
C CYS A 63 -6.89 11.01 -10.73
N LYS A 64 -7.54 11.93 -9.99
CA LYS A 64 -7.75 13.31 -10.46
C LYS A 64 -6.45 14.11 -10.58
N ARG A 65 -5.37 13.64 -9.96
CA ARG A 65 -4.04 14.29 -10.01
C ARG A 65 -3.24 13.93 -11.26
N LEU A 66 -3.75 13.02 -12.11
CA LEU A 66 -3.13 12.56 -13.36
C LEU A 66 -3.73 13.23 -14.62
N VAL A 67 -4.55 14.27 -14.45
CA VAL A 67 -5.09 15.11 -15.54
C VAL A 67 -4.58 16.53 -15.38
#